data_AF-A0A3C0B9S4-F1
#
_entry.id   AF-A0A3C0B9S4-F1
#
_cell.length_a   1.000
_cell.length_b   1.000
_cell.length_c   1.000
_cell.angle_alpha   90.00
_cell.angle_beta   90.00
_cell.angle_gamma   90.00
#
_symmetry.space_group_name_H-M   'P 1'
#
loop_
_entity.id
_entity.type
_entity.pdbx_description
1 polymer ?
#
loop_
_entity_poly.entity_id
_entity_poly.type
_entity_poly.pdbx_seq_one_letter_code
_entity_poly.pdbx_strand_id
1 'polypeptide(L)'
;MIKDSIQQNENTTPNSKQLAVLKEHFPACFKVDGSFDVERFKAEIASTTNVVQEGYELKFLGKSYAKLLASTETTTVIQPNEAHNSLPENANSENIYISGDNLDGLKHLLKSYNGAIKCIYIDPPYNTGSDGFVYADNFNYTKETLQEKLSVSEDEAERILDLTKRGSASHSAWLMFMYSRLLLAKDLLKDDGVIFISIDDNEQANLKLLCDDVFGEENFVAEFARITKKAGKTTELIADNNDYLLCYRRTDDVELNKNSLEGQGYVLEDEFVEERGPHKLSQ
;
A
#
# COMPACT_ATOMS: atom_id res chain seq x y z
N MET A 1 14.54 14.26 17.20
CA MET A 1 13.89 15.59 17.12
C MET A 1 13.60 15.93 15.67
N ILE A 2 12.66 16.84 15.37
CA ILE A 2 12.29 17.22 13.97
C ILE A 2 13.53 17.59 13.13
N LYS A 3 14.53 18.25 13.75
CA LYS A 3 15.80 18.57 13.09
C LYS A 3 16.55 17.34 12.58
N ASP A 4 16.55 16.25 13.35
CA ASP A 4 17.21 14.99 12.96
C ASP A 4 16.46 14.37 11.78
N SER A 5 15.12 14.39 11.79
CA SER A 5 14.30 13.93 10.65
C SER A 5 14.60 14.72 9.38
N ILE A 6 14.72 16.05 9.49
CA ILE A 6 15.06 16.92 8.34
C ILE A 6 16.45 16.55 7.78
N GLN A 7 17.45 16.44 8.65
CA GLN A 7 18.82 16.09 8.24
C GLN A 7 18.91 14.69 7.63
N GLN A 8 18.16 13.73 8.17
CA GLN A 8 18.08 12.39 7.60
C GLN A 8 17.44 12.42 6.20
N ASN A 9 16.34 13.17 6.04
CA ASN A 9 15.63 13.31 4.77
C ASN A 9 16.44 13.97 3.65
N GLU A 10 17.44 14.80 3.98
CA GLU A 10 18.35 15.41 2.99
C GLU A 10 19.10 14.33 2.18
N ASN A 11 19.49 13.23 2.81
CA ASN A 11 20.25 12.15 2.17
C ASN A 11 19.36 10.98 1.70
N THR A 12 18.07 10.99 2.04
CA THR A 12 17.14 9.94 1.63
C THR A 12 16.84 9.98 0.13
N THR A 13 16.90 8.81 -0.48
CA THR A 13 16.52 8.52 -1.87
C THR A 13 15.37 7.47 -1.88
N PRO A 14 14.65 7.29 -3.01
CA PRO A 14 13.54 6.35 -3.11
C PRO A 14 13.82 4.91 -2.63
N ASN A 15 15.07 4.46 -2.74
CA ASN A 15 15.47 3.08 -2.46
C ASN A 15 16.41 2.97 -1.24
N SER A 16 16.52 4.02 -0.40
CA SER A 16 17.48 4.03 0.72
C SER A 16 17.26 2.88 1.71
N LYS A 17 16.00 2.53 2.00
CA LYS A 17 15.66 1.41 2.90
C LYS A 17 16.13 0.07 2.32
N GLN A 18 15.85 -0.17 1.04
CA GLN A 18 16.22 -1.40 0.33
C GLN A 18 17.75 -1.54 0.24
N LEU A 19 18.45 -0.44 -0.04
CA LEU A 19 19.91 -0.44 -0.06
C LEU A 19 20.52 -0.74 1.31
N ALA A 20 19.91 -0.27 2.40
CA ALA A 20 20.37 -0.60 3.75
C ALA A 20 20.25 -2.10 4.05
N VAL A 21 19.10 -2.70 3.73
CA VAL A 21 18.86 -4.15 3.87
C VAL A 21 19.85 -4.97 3.04
N LEU A 22 20.07 -4.58 1.77
CA LEU A 22 21.06 -5.25 0.92
C LEU A 22 22.47 -5.15 1.50
N LYS A 23 22.85 -4.00 2.06
CA LYS A 23 24.18 -3.79 2.63
C LYS A 23 24.39 -4.57 3.93
N GLU A 24 23.34 -4.76 4.71
CA GLU A 24 23.36 -5.56 5.93
C GLU A 24 23.48 -7.06 5.64
N HIS A 25 22.68 -7.59 4.71
CA HIS A 25 22.62 -9.04 4.46
C HIS A 25 23.55 -9.52 3.34
N PHE A 26 23.91 -8.65 2.40
CA PHE A 26 24.80 -8.96 1.27
C PHE A 26 26.00 -7.99 1.21
N PRO A 27 26.76 -7.81 2.30
CA PRO A 27 27.87 -6.84 2.35
C PRO A 27 28.95 -7.15 1.31
N ALA A 28 29.13 -8.43 0.96
CA ALA A 28 30.03 -8.90 -0.07
C ALA A 28 29.72 -8.32 -1.46
N CYS A 29 28.46 -7.96 -1.73
CA CYS A 29 28.03 -7.35 -2.97
C CYS A 29 28.30 -5.85 -3.04
N PHE A 30 28.99 -5.25 -2.08
CA PHE A 30 29.39 -3.84 -2.11
C PHE A 30 30.91 -3.70 -2.21
N LYS A 31 31.37 -2.86 -3.13
CA LYS A 31 32.80 -2.52 -3.29
C LYS A 31 33.23 -1.50 -2.25
N VAL A 32 34.55 -1.30 -2.12
CA VAL A 32 35.15 -0.33 -1.17
C VAL A 32 34.68 1.10 -1.44
N ASP A 33 34.38 1.43 -2.70
CA ASP A 33 33.83 2.73 -3.11
C ASP A 33 32.31 2.88 -2.86
N GLY A 34 31.67 1.84 -2.33
CA GLY A 34 30.23 1.81 -2.03
C GLY A 34 29.33 1.39 -3.19
N SER A 35 29.87 1.13 -4.38
CA SER A 35 29.09 0.65 -5.52
C SER A 35 28.58 -0.78 -5.33
N PHE A 36 27.36 -1.06 -5.80
CA PHE A 36 26.73 -2.38 -5.73
C PHE A 36 27.14 -3.26 -6.92
N ASP A 37 27.66 -4.45 -6.65
CA ASP A 37 28.08 -5.46 -7.62
C ASP A 37 26.92 -6.41 -7.93
N VAL A 38 26.14 -6.04 -8.95
CA VAL A 38 24.96 -6.80 -9.38
C VAL A 38 25.29 -8.20 -9.88
N GLU A 39 26.47 -8.40 -10.48
CA GLU A 39 26.88 -9.71 -11.01
C GLU A 39 27.25 -10.66 -9.89
N ARG A 40 27.90 -10.15 -8.83
CA ARG A 40 28.13 -10.93 -7.62
C ARG A 40 26.83 -11.30 -6.92
N PHE A 41 25.89 -10.36 -6.81
CA PHE A 41 24.57 -10.63 -6.21
C PHE A 41 23.80 -11.70 -6.99
N LYS A 42 23.75 -11.59 -8.33
CA LYS A 42 23.16 -12.62 -9.19
C LYS A 42 23.81 -13.98 -8.97
N ALA A 43 25.14 -14.04 -8.91
CA ALA A 43 25.86 -15.30 -8.68
C ALA A 43 25.53 -15.92 -7.31
N GLU A 44 25.29 -15.09 -6.28
CA GLU A 44 24.95 -15.54 -4.93
C GLU A 44 23.53 -16.16 -4.87
N ILE A 45 22.56 -15.61 -5.61
CA ILE A 45 21.16 -16.11 -5.62
C ILE A 45 20.83 -17.10 -6.74
N ALA A 46 21.67 -17.22 -7.77
CA ALA A 46 21.39 -18.02 -8.96
C ALA A 46 21.19 -19.52 -8.69
N SER A 47 21.74 -20.03 -7.58
CA SER A 47 21.56 -21.44 -7.19
C SER A 47 20.18 -21.75 -6.61
N THR A 48 19.48 -20.74 -6.10
CA THR A 48 18.22 -20.89 -5.34
C THR A 48 17.01 -20.32 -6.06
N THR A 49 17.20 -19.53 -7.13
CA THR A 49 16.10 -18.82 -7.79
C THR A 49 16.36 -18.64 -9.28
N ASN A 50 15.30 -18.81 -10.08
CA ASN A 50 15.34 -18.48 -11.51
C ASN A 50 15.32 -16.96 -11.69
N VAL A 51 16.42 -16.39 -12.18
CA VAL A 51 16.49 -14.96 -12.53
C VAL A 51 15.91 -14.76 -13.91
N VAL A 52 14.72 -14.15 -13.98
CA VAL A 52 14.06 -13.81 -15.25
C VAL A 52 14.58 -12.45 -15.75
N GLN A 53 14.87 -12.34 -17.05
CA GLN A 53 15.40 -11.11 -17.65
C GLN A 53 14.32 -10.12 -18.09
N GLU A 54 13.11 -10.62 -18.35
CA GLU A 54 11.97 -9.83 -18.82
C GLU A 54 10.77 -10.07 -17.90
N GLY A 55 10.07 -8.99 -17.55
CA GLY A 55 8.92 -9.03 -16.67
C GLY A 55 7.97 -7.87 -16.97
N TYR A 56 6.74 -8.00 -16.48
CA TYR A 56 5.78 -6.91 -16.48
C TYR A 56 6.13 -5.91 -15.38
N GLU A 57 6.00 -4.60 -15.67
CA GLU A 57 6.15 -3.53 -14.68
C GLU A 57 5.03 -2.50 -14.82
N LEU A 58 4.37 -2.18 -13.71
CA LEU A 58 3.50 -1.01 -13.63
C LEU A 58 4.34 0.28 -13.62
N LYS A 59 4.32 1.02 -14.72
CA LYS A 59 4.98 2.34 -14.85
C LYS A 59 3.96 3.47 -14.84
N PHE A 60 4.21 4.48 -14.01
CA PHE A 60 3.42 5.72 -13.99
C PHE A 60 4.29 6.91 -13.58
N LEU A 61 3.89 8.11 -14.01
CA LEU A 61 4.59 9.35 -13.65
C LEU A 61 4.52 9.55 -12.13
N GLY A 62 5.67 9.70 -11.49
CA GLY A 62 5.74 9.93 -10.05
C GLY A 62 5.89 8.68 -9.18
N LYS A 63 6.08 7.49 -9.75
CA LYS A 63 6.35 6.26 -8.97
C LYS A 63 7.57 6.41 -8.05
N SER A 64 8.67 6.94 -8.58
CA SER A 64 9.91 7.21 -7.81
C SER A 64 9.68 8.26 -6.71
N TYR A 65 8.88 9.28 -7.00
CA TYR A 65 8.50 10.31 -6.03
C TYR A 65 7.68 9.73 -4.88
N ALA A 66 6.67 8.90 -5.15
CA ALA A 66 5.90 8.22 -4.11
C ALA A 66 6.78 7.30 -3.21
N LYS A 67 7.79 6.61 -3.78
CA LYS A 67 8.80 5.86 -3.01
C LYS A 67 9.66 6.76 -2.12
N LEU A 68 10.06 7.93 -2.63
CA LEU A 68 10.76 8.94 -1.83
C LEU A 68 9.89 9.39 -0.65
N LEU A 69 8.62 9.68 -0.89
CA LEU A 69 7.68 10.07 0.16
C LEU A 69 7.53 8.99 1.23
N ALA A 70 7.44 7.71 0.87
CA ALA A 70 7.39 6.59 1.83
C ALA A 70 8.73 6.36 2.58
N SER A 71 9.85 6.81 2.02
CA SER A 71 11.18 6.63 2.60
C SER A 71 11.60 7.77 3.54
N THR A 72 10.93 8.93 3.47
CA THR A 72 11.23 10.08 4.33
C THR A 72 10.59 9.96 5.70
N GLU A 73 11.28 10.43 6.73
CA GLU A 73 10.74 10.62 8.07
C GLU A 73 9.73 11.76 8.09
N THR A 74 8.67 11.61 8.88
CA THR A 74 7.70 12.70 9.11
C THR A 74 8.33 13.82 9.96
N THR A 75 7.98 15.07 9.63
CA THR A 75 8.37 16.27 10.37
C THR A 75 7.25 16.78 11.29
N THR A 76 6.13 16.06 11.36
CA THR A 76 5.00 16.36 12.23
C THR A 76 5.17 15.74 13.63
N VAL A 77 4.30 16.08 14.57
CA VAL A 77 4.27 15.51 15.92
C VAL A 77 2.85 15.05 16.28
N ILE A 78 2.75 14.01 17.11
CA ILE A 78 1.48 13.59 17.70
C ILE A 78 1.24 14.41 18.97
N GLN A 79 0.08 15.06 19.05
CA GLN A 79 -0.38 15.76 20.25
C GLN A 79 -1.61 15.05 20.83
N PRO A 80 -1.58 14.61 22.10
CA PRO A 80 -2.75 14.02 22.74
C PRO A 80 -3.85 15.08 22.93
N ASN A 81 -5.11 14.69 22.69
CA ASN A 81 -6.26 15.47 23.10
C ASN A 81 -6.59 15.17 24.56
N GLU A 82 -5.88 15.82 25.48
CA GLU A 82 -5.98 15.57 26.93
C GLU A 82 -7.42 15.68 27.45
N ALA A 83 -8.19 16.65 26.93
CA ALA A 83 -9.58 16.86 27.33
C ALA A 83 -10.47 15.67 26.97
N HIS A 84 -10.31 15.10 25.77
CA HIS A 84 -11.05 13.92 25.33
C HIS A 84 -10.54 12.64 26.00
N ASN A 85 -9.22 12.49 26.12
CA ASN A 85 -8.58 11.27 26.62
C ASN A 85 -8.76 11.08 28.13
N SER A 86 -8.94 12.18 28.88
CA SER A 86 -9.15 12.14 30.34
C SER A 86 -10.60 11.82 30.75
N LEU A 87 -11.54 11.70 29.80
CA LEU A 87 -12.92 11.32 30.11
C LEU A 87 -12.96 9.88 30.68
N PRO A 88 -13.80 9.58 31.69
CA PRO A 88 -13.84 8.27 32.33
C PRO A 88 -14.06 7.10 31.35
N GLU A 89 -14.86 7.29 30.31
CA GLU A 89 -15.13 6.31 29.26
C GLU A 89 -13.93 6.02 28.33
N ASN A 90 -12.96 6.94 28.26
CA ASN A 90 -11.81 6.86 27.35
C ASN A 90 -10.49 6.53 28.06
N ALA A 91 -10.42 6.76 29.38
CA ALA A 91 -9.17 6.72 30.16
C ALA A 91 -8.38 5.39 30.05
N ASN A 92 -9.08 4.27 29.83
CA ASN A 92 -8.46 2.94 29.66
C ASN A 92 -8.77 2.32 28.28
N SER A 93 -9.13 3.12 27.28
CA SER A 93 -9.40 2.63 25.93
C SER A 93 -8.11 2.13 25.28
N GLU A 94 -8.18 0.96 24.64
CA GLU A 94 -7.14 0.44 23.76
C GLU A 94 -7.29 0.95 22.30
N ASN A 95 -8.40 1.62 22.00
CA ASN A 95 -8.68 2.18 20.69
C ASN A 95 -8.05 3.57 20.53
N ILE A 96 -7.42 3.82 19.38
CA ILE A 96 -6.72 5.06 19.05
C ILE A 96 -7.38 5.71 17.83
N TYR A 97 -7.62 7.02 17.92
CA TYR A 97 -8.02 7.86 16.80
C TYR A 97 -6.96 8.93 16.56
N ILE A 98 -6.43 8.99 15.34
CA ILE A 98 -5.43 9.99 14.92
C ILE A 98 -6.07 10.86 13.83
N SER A 99 -6.03 12.18 14.01
CA SER A 99 -6.51 13.15 13.03
C SER A 99 -5.33 13.82 12.34
N GLY A 100 -5.33 13.87 11.01
CA GLY A 100 -4.27 14.45 10.19
C GLY A 100 -4.16 13.78 8.83
N ASP A 101 -3.09 14.09 8.09
CA ASP A 101 -2.76 13.36 6.87
C ASP A 101 -2.35 11.92 7.22
N ASN A 102 -2.96 10.95 6.55
CA ASN A 102 -2.72 9.53 6.81
C ASN A 102 -1.29 9.10 6.43
N LEU A 103 -0.60 9.76 5.51
CA LEU A 103 0.82 9.46 5.22
C LEU A 103 1.69 9.75 6.44
N ASP A 104 1.49 10.90 7.11
CA ASP A 104 2.19 11.23 8.35
C ASP A 104 1.76 10.33 9.51
N GLY A 105 0.45 10.05 9.62
CA GLY A 105 -0.08 9.11 10.60
C GLY A 105 0.55 7.72 10.51
N LEU A 106 0.64 7.16 9.30
CA LEU A 106 1.28 5.87 9.03
C LEU A 106 2.77 5.89 9.41
N LYS A 107 3.50 6.97 9.08
CA LYS A 107 4.92 7.14 9.46
C LYS A 107 5.12 7.18 10.97
N HIS A 108 4.23 7.82 11.72
CA HIS A 108 4.29 7.78 13.19
C HIS A 108 3.99 6.39 13.74
N LEU A 109 2.95 5.73 13.21
CA LEU A 109 2.58 4.38 13.63
C LEU A 109 3.72 3.38 13.41
N LEU A 110 4.45 3.49 12.30
CA LEU A 110 5.58 2.61 11.99
C LEU A 110 6.67 2.58 13.06
N LYS A 111 6.82 3.65 13.86
CA LYS A 111 7.82 3.69 14.93
C LYS A 111 7.52 2.70 16.06
N SER A 112 6.25 2.32 16.25
CA SER A 112 5.80 1.47 17.35
C SER A 112 5.03 0.22 16.91
N TYR A 113 4.48 0.22 15.69
CA TYR A 113 3.57 -0.81 15.18
C TYR A 113 4.05 -1.47 13.88
N ASN A 114 5.33 -1.31 13.52
CA ASN A 114 5.93 -2.07 12.42
C ASN A 114 5.72 -3.58 12.66
N GLY A 115 5.16 -4.27 11.67
CA GLY A 115 4.89 -5.71 11.78
C GLY A 115 3.86 -6.08 12.84
N ALA A 116 2.96 -5.18 13.25
CA ALA A 116 2.07 -5.40 14.40
C ALA A 116 0.57 -5.40 14.07
N ILE A 117 0.17 -4.99 12.86
CA ILE A 117 -1.24 -4.87 12.48
C ILE A 117 -1.76 -6.15 11.82
N LYS A 118 -2.81 -6.77 12.38
CA LYS A 118 -3.39 -8.00 11.83
C LYS A 118 -4.28 -7.77 10.61
N CYS A 119 -5.04 -6.67 10.60
CA CYS A 119 -6.00 -6.38 9.54
C CYS A 119 -6.02 -4.89 9.26
N ILE A 120 -5.98 -4.52 7.99
CA ILE A 120 -6.19 -3.15 7.51
C ILE A 120 -7.43 -3.16 6.62
N TYR A 121 -8.34 -2.23 6.85
CA TYR A 121 -9.43 -1.92 5.93
C TYR A 121 -9.33 -0.45 5.54
N ILE A 122 -9.41 -0.16 4.24
CA ILE A 122 -9.45 1.21 3.73
C ILE A 122 -10.51 1.36 2.63
N ASP A 123 -11.12 2.54 2.61
CA ASP A 123 -12.07 3.02 1.60
C ASP A 123 -11.52 4.31 0.98
N PRO A 124 -10.53 4.21 0.07
CA PRO A 124 -9.89 5.36 -0.55
C PRO A 124 -10.88 6.13 -1.46
N PRO A 125 -10.55 7.38 -1.86
CA PRO A 125 -11.30 8.05 -2.93
C PRO A 125 -11.28 7.20 -4.20
N TYR A 126 -12.42 7.03 -4.87
CA TYR A 126 -12.56 6.17 -6.04
C TYR A 126 -12.09 6.84 -7.35
N ASN A 127 -11.82 8.15 -7.31
CA ASN A 127 -11.44 8.96 -8.47
C ASN A 127 -12.54 9.02 -9.54
N THR A 128 -13.80 9.15 -9.11
CA THR A 128 -14.96 9.17 -10.02
C THR A 128 -15.09 10.44 -10.86
N GLY A 129 -14.24 11.44 -10.58
CA GLY A 129 -14.38 12.81 -11.10
C GLY A 129 -15.47 13.64 -10.42
N SER A 130 -16.31 13.02 -9.57
CA SER A 130 -17.39 13.68 -8.83
C SER A 130 -17.22 13.64 -7.31
N ASP A 131 -16.27 12.84 -6.82
CA ASP A 131 -15.91 12.69 -5.40
C ASP A 131 -15.00 13.81 -4.87
N GLY A 132 -14.58 14.73 -5.76
CA GLY A 132 -13.71 15.85 -5.42
C GLY A 132 -12.25 15.46 -5.19
N PHE A 133 -11.82 14.25 -5.56
CA PHE A 133 -10.43 13.87 -5.45
C PHE A 133 -9.53 14.76 -6.31
N VAL A 134 -8.55 15.37 -5.66
CA VAL A 134 -7.46 16.12 -6.29
C VAL A 134 -6.21 15.85 -5.47
N TYR A 135 -5.21 15.20 -6.06
CA TYR A 135 -3.95 15.02 -5.36
C TYR A 135 -3.16 16.32 -5.36
N ALA A 136 -2.98 16.88 -4.17
CA ALA A 136 -2.06 17.96 -3.91
C ALA A 136 -1.27 17.60 -2.64
N ASP A 137 0.04 17.76 -2.70
CA ASP A 137 0.90 17.58 -1.54
C ASP A 137 1.57 18.89 -1.13
N ASN A 138 2.08 18.92 0.11
CA ASN A 138 2.71 20.11 0.68
C ASN A 138 4.24 20.02 0.67
N PHE A 139 4.83 19.12 -0.13
CA PHE A 139 6.28 18.94 -0.16
C PHE A 139 6.94 20.01 -1.04
N ASN A 140 7.85 20.77 -0.43
CA ASN A 140 8.54 21.88 -1.08
C ASN A 140 9.84 21.43 -1.75
N TYR A 141 9.75 20.56 -2.75
CA TYR A 141 10.91 20.21 -3.58
C TYR A 141 11.08 21.19 -4.75
N THR A 142 12.34 21.48 -5.09
CA THR A 142 12.68 22.13 -6.36
C THR A 142 12.88 21.09 -7.45
N LYS A 143 12.88 21.53 -8.72
CA LYS A 143 13.11 20.65 -9.86
C LYS A 143 14.48 19.97 -9.75
N GLU A 144 15.50 20.75 -9.40
CA GLU A 144 16.89 20.30 -9.26
C GLU A 144 17.01 19.23 -8.18
N THR A 145 16.37 19.43 -7.02
CA THR A 145 16.35 18.44 -5.94
C THR A 145 15.67 17.15 -6.36
N LEU A 146 14.58 17.21 -7.14
CA LEU A 146 13.91 16.01 -7.64
C LEU A 146 14.74 15.28 -8.69
N GLN A 147 15.39 15.99 -9.61
CA GLN A 147 16.29 15.38 -10.60
C GLN A 147 17.37 14.55 -9.92
N GLU A 148 18.02 15.12 -8.89
CA GLU A 148 19.06 14.43 -8.12
C GLU A 148 18.49 13.25 -7.33
N LYS A 149 17.49 13.48 -6.48
CA LYS A 149 16.94 12.44 -5.58
C LYS A 149 16.28 11.29 -6.32
N LEU A 150 15.60 11.57 -7.43
CA LEU A 150 14.87 10.57 -8.20
C LEU A 150 15.70 10.01 -9.35
N SER A 151 16.84 10.62 -9.67
CA SER A 151 17.67 10.27 -10.84
C SER A 151 16.87 10.30 -12.14
N VAL A 152 16.06 11.35 -12.33
CA VAL A 152 15.17 11.54 -13.48
C VAL A 152 15.60 12.72 -14.35
N SER A 153 15.09 12.79 -15.58
CA SER A 153 15.33 13.95 -16.44
C SER A 153 14.70 15.22 -15.90
N GLU A 154 15.17 16.37 -16.39
CA GLU A 154 14.61 17.68 -16.07
C GLU A 154 13.11 17.76 -16.37
N ASP A 155 12.73 17.31 -17.56
CA ASP A 155 11.34 17.28 -18.04
C ASP A 155 10.45 16.39 -17.15
N GLU A 156 10.98 15.25 -16.69
CA GLU A 156 10.23 14.35 -15.82
C GLU A 156 10.05 14.96 -14.42
N ALA A 157 11.09 15.57 -13.85
CA ALA A 157 11.00 16.29 -12.57
C ALA A 157 9.98 17.44 -12.63
N GLU A 158 9.97 18.22 -13.72
CA GLU A 158 9.00 19.30 -13.92
C GLU A 158 7.57 18.77 -14.00
N ARG A 159 7.35 17.69 -14.76
CA ARG A 159 6.02 17.05 -14.86
C ARG A 159 5.53 16.48 -13.53
N ILE A 160 6.42 15.93 -12.70
CA ILE A 160 6.08 15.49 -11.35
C ILE A 160 5.63 16.69 -10.50
N LEU A 161 6.39 17.78 -10.50
CA LEU A 161 6.02 18.99 -9.75
C LEU A 161 4.69 19.60 -10.20
N ASP A 162 4.43 19.62 -11.51
CA ASP A 162 3.16 20.10 -12.05
C ASP A 162 1.99 19.23 -11.60
N LEU A 163 2.19 17.90 -11.51
CA LEU A 163 1.18 16.96 -11.04
C LEU A 163 0.81 17.22 -9.57
N THR A 164 1.79 17.54 -8.72
CA THR A 164 1.58 17.71 -7.27
C THR A 164 1.15 19.12 -6.86
N LYS A 165 1.60 20.17 -7.57
CA LYS A 165 1.30 21.57 -7.21
C LYS A 165 -0.03 22.08 -7.74
N ARG A 166 -0.40 21.69 -8.96
CA ARG A 166 -1.64 22.20 -9.60
C ARG A 166 -2.89 21.45 -9.13
N GLY A 167 -2.70 20.33 -8.44
CA GLY A 167 -3.77 19.39 -8.20
C GLY A 167 -4.07 18.57 -9.45
N SER A 168 -4.10 17.24 -9.34
CA SER A 168 -4.49 16.37 -10.45
C SER A 168 -5.39 15.23 -9.98
N ALA A 169 -6.41 14.93 -10.80
CA ALA A 169 -7.27 13.76 -10.67
C ALA A 169 -6.93 12.66 -11.69
N SER A 170 -5.73 12.72 -12.30
CA SER A 170 -5.30 11.69 -13.23
C SER A 170 -4.96 10.38 -12.51
N HIS A 171 -5.00 9.24 -13.24
CA HIS A 171 -4.57 7.95 -12.71
C HIS A 171 -3.16 7.99 -12.12
N SER A 172 -2.21 8.70 -12.75
CA SER A 172 -0.85 8.84 -12.19
C SER A 172 -0.84 9.57 -10.84
N ALA A 173 -1.72 10.56 -10.66
CA ALA A 173 -1.83 11.31 -9.41
C ALA A 173 -2.47 10.44 -8.31
N TRP A 174 -3.51 9.69 -8.65
CA TRP A 174 -4.14 8.73 -7.74
C TRP A 174 -3.19 7.59 -7.34
N LEU A 175 -2.48 7.00 -8.32
CA LEU A 175 -1.46 5.99 -8.08
C LEU A 175 -0.34 6.52 -7.19
N MET A 176 0.15 7.75 -7.41
CA MET A 176 1.17 8.37 -6.55
C MET A 176 0.67 8.55 -5.10
N PHE A 177 -0.57 9.01 -4.93
CA PHE A 177 -1.23 9.12 -3.63
C PHE A 177 -1.31 7.77 -2.91
N MET A 178 -1.83 6.74 -3.58
CA MET A 178 -2.04 5.42 -2.98
C MET A 178 -0.74 4.67 -2.73
N TYR A 179 0.22 4.72 -3.66
CA TYR A 179 1.43 3.90 -3.60
C TYR A 179 2.26 4.19 -2.35
N SER A 180 2.46 5.48 -2.04
CA SER A 180 3.20 5.88 -0.84
C SER A 180 2.56 5.36 0.46
N ARG A 181 1.23 5.29 0.51
CA ARG A 181 0.45 4.81 1.67
C ARG A 181 0.45 3.29 1.77
N LEU A 182 0.28 2.60 0.65
CA LEU A 182 0.30 1.13 0.59
C LEU A 182 1.67 0.57 0.96
N LEU A 183 2.76 1.22 0.56
CA LEU A 183 4.12 0.85 0.98
C LEU A 183 4.25 0.87 2.51
N LEU A 184 3.76 1.92 3.18
CA LEU A 184 3.80 2.01 4.64
C LEU A 184 2.80 1.05 5.32
N ALA A 185 1.63 0.84 4.72
CA ALA A 185 0.63 -0.10 5.21
C ALA A 185 1.18 -1.54 5.21
N LYS A 186 1.93 -1.93 4.16
CA LYS A 186 2.61 -3.23 4.10
C LYS A 186 3.61 -3.39 5.25
N ASP A 187 4.39 -2.36 5.56
CA ASP A 187 5.35 -2.38 6.67
C ASP A 187 4.67 -2.50 8.04
N LEU A 188 3.43 -2.00 8.20
CA LEU A 188 2.66 -2.12 9.43
C LEU A 188 2.04 -3.51 9.65
N LEU A 189 1.70 -4.23 8.58
CA LEU A 189 1.03 -5.53 8.67
C LEU A 189 1.91 -6.56 9.38
N LYS A 190 1.33 -7.43 10.21
CA LYS A 190 1.99 -8.68 10.65
C LYS A 190 2.22 -9.62 9.47
N ASP A 191 3.11 -10.60 9.64
CA ASP A 191 3.37 -11.62 8.61
C ASP A 191 2.09 -12.38 8.24
N ASP A 192 1.24 -12.67 9.23
CA ASP A 192 -0.10 -13.25 9.07
C ASP A 192 -1.20 -12.21 8.81
N GLY A 193 -0.83 -10.98 8.45
CA GLY A 193 -1.74 -9.85 8.27
C GLY A 193 -2.38 -9.77 6.88
N VAL A 194 -3.56 -9.15 6.82
CA VAL A 194 -4.32 -8.91 5.58
C VAL A 194 -4.75 -7.46 5.42
N ILE A 195 -4.87 -7.02 4.17
CA ILE A 195 -5.44 -5.71 3.81
C ILE A 195 -6.63 -5.89 2.87
N PHE A 196 -7.70 -5.16 3.16
CA PHE A 196 -8.92 -5.05 2.37
C PHE A 196 -9.08 -3.62 1.86
N ILE A 197 -9.31 -3.46 0.55
CA ILE A 197 -9.40 -2.14 -0.09
C ILE A 197 -10.67 -2.07 -0.93
N SER A 198 -11.60 -1.20 -0.53
CA SER A 198 -12.79 -0.91 -1.33
C SER A 198 -12.42 -0.04 -2.54
N ILE A 199 -13.01 -0.30 -3.71
CA ILE A 199 -12.77 0.44 -4.94
C ILE A 199 -13.90 0.24 -5.94
N ASP A 200 -14.09 1.16 -6.88
CA ASP A 200 -14.97 0.98 -8.06
C ASP A 200 -14.18 0.81 -9.36
N ASP A 201 -14.89 0.71 -10.49
CA ASP A 201 -14.30 0.49 -11.82
C ASP A 201 -13.30 1.57 -12.27
N ASN A 202 -13.30 2.78 -11.70
CA ASN A 202 -12.42 3.87 -12.16
C ASN A 202 -10.94 3.57 -11.91
N GLU A 203 -10.64 2.90 -10.79
CA GLU A 203 -9.27 2.62 -10.36
C GLU A 203 -9.04 1.16 -9.94
N GLN A 204 -10.04 0.27 -10.02
CA GLN A 204 -9.90 -1.15 -9.64
C GLN A 204 -8.68 -1.82 -10.29
N ALA A 205 -8.52 -1.68 -11.62
CA ALA A 205 -7.42 -2.33 -12.33
C ALA A 205 -6.06 -1.73 -11.96
N ASN A 206 -6.01 -0.40 -11.81
CA ASN A 206 -4.81 0.32 -11.40
C ASN A 206 -4.41 -0.06 -9.97
N LEU A 207 -5.37 -0.15 -9.05
CA LEU A 207 -5.16 -0.57 -7.67
C LEU A 207 -4.69 -2.03 -7.58
N LYS A 208 -5.26 -2.94 -8.38
CA LYS A 208 -4.83 -4.34 -8.44
C LYS A 208 -3.35 -4.43 -8.81
N LEU A 209 -2.96 -3.79 -9.91
CA LEU A 209 -1.56 -3.78 -10.37
C LEU A 209 -0.63 -3.07 -9.38
N LEU A 210 -1.14 -2.03 -8.70
CA LEU A 210 -0.38 -1.33 -7.67
C LEU A 210 -0.15 -2.23 -6.44
N CYS A 211 -1.16 -2.99 -6.04
CA CYS A 211 -1.04 -3.95 -4.95
C CYS A 211 -0.13 -5.12 -5.33
N ASP A 212 -0.15 -5.59 -6.58
CA ASP A 212 0.82 -6.60 -7.07
C ASP A 212 2.27 -6.09 -6.94
N ASP A 213 2.53 -4.83 -7.31
CA ASP A 213 3.85 -4.21 -7.17
C ASP A 213 4.28 -4.01 -5.70
N VAL A 214 3.33 -3.74 -4.79
CA VAL A 214 3.62 -3.53 -3.35
C VAL A 214 3.74 -4.84 -2.59
N PHE A 215 2.75 -5.72 -2.71
CA PHE A 215 2.60 -6.92 -1.89
C PHE A 215 3.17 -8.18 -2.54
N GLY A 216 3.39 -8.18 -3.86
CA GLY A 216 3.65 -9.38 -4.64
C GLY A 216 2.35 -9.99 -5.14
N GLU A 217 2.32 -10.40 -6.42
CA GLU A 217 1.13 -10.99 -7.06
C GLU A 217 0.73 -12.31 -6.38
N GLU A 218 1.69 -13.08 -5.89
CA GLU A 218 1.51 -14.32 -5.12
C GLU A 218 0.76 -14.14 -3.80
N ASN A 219 0.66 -12.89 -3.34
CA ASN A 219 -0.03 -12.49 -2.12
C ASN A 219 -1.43 -11.92 -2.38
N PHE A 220 -1.90 -11.92 -3.63
CA PHE A 220 -3.31 -11.68 -3.92
C PHE A 220 -4.16 -12.84 -3.38
N VAL A 221 -5.22 -12.51 -2.63
CA VAL A 221 -6.12 -13.50 -2.05
C VAL A 221 -7.39 -13.62 -2.86
N ALA A 222 -8.09 -12.51 -3.04
CA ALA A 222 -9.37 -12.47 -3.75
C ALA A 222 -9.79 -11.05 -4.10
N GLU A 223 -10.69 -10.97 -5.06
CA GLU A 223 -11.48 -9.78 -5.35
C GLU A 223 -12.95 -10.12 -5.18
N PHE A 224 -13.62 -9.38 -4.28
CA PHE A 224 -15.04 -9.59 -4.01
C PHE A 224 -15.86 -8.52 -4.70
N ALA A 225 -16.83 -8.92 -5.52
CA ALA A 225 -17.87 -8.02 -5.98
C ALA A 225 -18.84 -7.73 -4.82
N ARG A 226 -19.01 -6.46 -4.47
CA ARG A 226 -19.96 -5.99 -3.46
C ARG A 226 -21.14 -5.32 -4.16
N ILE A 227 -22.33 -5.89 -3.98
CA ILE A 227 -23.57 -5.31 -4.52
C ILE A 227 -23.90 -4.02 -3.77
N THR A 228 -23.80 -2.89 -4.45
CA THR A 228 -24.13 -1.56 -3.91
C THR A 228 -25.61 -1.23 -4.09
N LYS A 229 -26.26 -1.79 -5.14
CA LYS A 229 -27.67 -1.53 -5.46
C LYS A 229 -28.37 -2.83 -5.89
N LYS A 230 -29.50 -3.16 -5.26
CA LYS A 230 -30.30 -4.36 -5.60
C LYS A 230 -31.18 -4.18 -6.85
N ALA A 231 -31.36 -2.95 -7.33
CA ALA A 231 -32.08 -2.62 -8.54
C ALA A 231 -31.49 -1.33 -9.14
N GLY A 232 -31.24 -1.33 -10.46
CA GLY A 232 -30.69 -0.19 -11.18
C GLY A 232 -31.69 0.37 -12.19
N LYS A 233 -31.70 1.71 -12.35
CA LYS A 233 -32.20 2.32 -13.59
C LYS A 233 -31.35 1.78 -14.74
N THR A 234 -31.97 1.56 -15.90
CA THR A 234 -31.27 1.25 -17.14
C THR A 234 -30.26 2.37 -17.41
N THR A 235 -28.98 2.08 -17.25
CA THR A 235 -27.93 2.73 -18.03
C THR A 235 -28.13 2.37 -19.50
N GLU A 236 -27.48 3.06 -20.43
CA GLU A 236 -27.63 2.72 -21.86
C GLU A 236 -27.19 1.28 -22.21
N LEU A 237 -26.30 0.67 -21.42
CA LEU A 237 -25.79 -0.69 -21.65
C LEU A 237 -25.94 -1.64 -20.45
N ILE A 238 -25.16 -1.48 -19.38
CA ILE A 238 -25.11 -2.39 -18.22
C ILE A 238 -25.27 -1.59 -16.92
N ALA A 239 -26.23 -2.00 -16.10
CA ALA A 239 -26.50 -1.34 -14.83
C ALA A 239 -25.32 -1.50 -13.87
N ASP A 240 -24.71 -0.37 -13.51
CA ASP A 240 -23.68 -0.28 -12.50
C ASP A 240 -24.29 -0.42 -11.09
N ASN A 241 -24.14 -1.63 -10.55
CA ASN A 241 -24.74 -2.07 -9.29
C ASN A 241 -23.74 -2.64 -8.29
N ASN A 242 -22.46 -2.71 -8.65
CA ASN A 242 -21.43 -3.34 -7.83
C ASN A 242 -20.21 -2.45 -7.74
N ASP A 243 -19.52 -2.52 -6.62
CA ASP A 243 -18.12 -2.13 -6.50
C ASP A 243 -17.30 -3.34 -6.03
N TYR A 244 -16.03 -3.13 -5.74
CA TYR A 244 -15.07 -4.20 -5.49
C TYR A 244 -14.40 -4.06 -4.13
N LEU A 245 -13.97 -5.18 -3.60
CA LEU A 245 -13.12 -5.27 -2.41
C LEU A 245 -11.93 -6.16 -2.76
N LEU A 246 -10.74 -5.56 -2.87
CA LEU A 246 -9.50 -6.32 -3.06
C LEU A 246 -8.95 -6.79 -1.72
N CYS A 247 -8.46 -8.03 -1.67
CA CYS A 247 -7.82 -8.62 -0.51
C CYS A 247 -6.41 -9.10 -0.85
N TYR A 248 -5.42 -8.63 -0.08
CA TYR A 248 -4.04 -9.07 -0.12
C TYR A 248 -3.57 -9.52 1.26
N ARG A 249 -2.67 -10.49 1.29
CA ARG A 249 -1.93 -10.91 2.48
C ARG A 249 -0.52 -10.30 2.49
N ARG A 250 0.13 -10.26 3.65
CA ARG A 250 1.54 -9.84 3.73
C ARG A 250 2.50 -10.96 3.31
N THR A 251 2.25 -12.18 3.79
CA THR A 251 3.01 -13.40 3.48
C THR A 251 2.03 -14.55 3.27
N ASP A 252 2.51 -15.75 2.98
CA ASP A 252 1.68 -16.95 2.80
C ASP A 252 1.13 -17.55 4.09
N ASP A 253 1.61 -17.12 5.26
CA ASP A 253 1.26 -17.62 6.61
C ASP A 253 -0.12 -17.16 7.15
N VAL A 254 -1.02 -16.66 6.28
CA VAL A 254 -2.31 -16.13 6.73
C VAL A 254 -3.32 -17.22 7.08
N GLU A 255 -3.73 -17.23 8.35
CA GLU A 255 -4.95 -17.91 8.79
C GLU A 255 -6.10 -16.91 8.96
N LEU A 256 -7.16 -17.08 8.16
CA LEU A 256 -8.46 -16.43 8.36
C LEU A 256 -9.39 -17.38 9.10
N ASN A 257 -10.10 -16.86 10.10
CA ASN A 257 -11.07 -17.65 10.85
C ASN A 257 -12.16 -18.17 9.91
N LYS A 258 -12.35 -19.50 9.90
CA LYS A 258 -13.47 -20.13 9.22
C LYS A 258 -14.77 -19.74 9.93
N ASN A 259 -15.80 -19.38 9.18
CA ASN A 259 -17.13 -19.24 9.74
C ASN A 259 -17.57 -20.59 10.32
N SER A 260 -18.16 -20.59 11.52
CA SER A 260 -18.77 -21.81 12.05
C SER A 260 -19.96 -22.18 11.19
N LEU A 261 -19.92 -23.39 10.63
CA LEU A 261 -21.03 -23.98 9.87
C LEU A 261 -22.08 -24.62 10.79
N GLU A 262 -21.83 -24.68 12.10
CA GLU A 262 -22.76 -25.25 13.07
C GLU A 262 -24.12 -24.51 13.03
N GLY A 263 -25.20 -25.28 12.90
CA GLY A 263 -26.56 -24.74 12.86
C GLY A 263 -26.98 -24.08 11.53
N GLN A 264 -26.12 -24.06 10.50
CA GLN A 264 -26.42 -23.40 9.21
C GLN A 264 -26.94 -24.34 8.11
N GLY A 265 -27.15 -25.63 8.43
CA GLY A 265 -27.75 -26.64 7.55
C GLY A 265 -26.79 -27.25 6.51
N TYR A 266 -25.49 -26.99 6.62
CA TYR A 266 -24.44 -27.60 5.79
C TYR A 266 -24.12 -29.00 6.32
N VAL A 267 -24.83 -30.03 5.83
CA VAL A 267 -24.76 -31.41 6.33
C VAL A 267 -24.43 -32.44 5.25
N LEU A 268 -24.39 -32.03 3.99
CA LEU A 268 -24.11 -32.93 2.87
C LEU A 268 -22.63 -32.85 2.52
N GLU A 269 -22.03 -33.98 2.18
CA GLU A 269 -20.61 -34.08 1.83
C GLU A 269 -20.48 -34.64 0.41
N ASP A 270 -19.47 -34.20 -0.30
CA ASP A 270 -19.06 -34.73 -1.60
C ASP A 270 -17.56 -35.07 -1.59
N GLU A 271 -17.02 -35.49 -2.73
CA GLU A 271 -15.60 -35.84 -2.86
C GLU A 271 -14.62 -34.67 -2.59
N PHE A 272 -15.12 -33.42 -2.49
CA PHE A 272 -14.34 -32.21 -2.23
C PHE A 272 -14.54 -31.67 -0.80
N VAL A 273 -15.14 -32.43 0.12
CA VAL A 273 -15.45 -31.98 1.48
C VAL A 273 -14.22 -31.51 2.27
N GLU A 274 -13.05 -32.11 2.05
CA GLU A 274 -11.79 -31.70 2.68
C GLU A 274 -11.36 -30.28 2.28
N GLU A 275 -11.66 -29.86 1.04
CA GLU A 275 -11.30 -28.54 0.51
C GLU A 275 -12.37 -27.49 0.80
N ARG A 276 -13.66 -27.85 0.64
CA ARG A 276 -14.79 -26.90 0.62
C ARG A 276 -15.65 -26.94 1.87
N GLY A 277 -15.52 -27.99 2.68
CA GLY A 277 -16.43 -28.29 3.77
C GLY A 277 -17.79 -28.85 3.30
N PRO A 278 -18.68 -29.18 4.24
CA PRO A 278 -20.03 -29.64 3.94
C PRO A 278 -20.85 -28.60 3.16
N HIS A 279 -21.77 -29.05 2.31
CA HIS A 279 -22.69 -28.22 1.52
C HIS A 279 -24.15 -28.39 1.98
N LYS A 280 -25.02 -27.51 1.49
CA LYS A 280 -26.48 -27.61 1.63
C LYS A 280 -27.15 -27.40 0.28
N LEU A 281 -28.24 -28.12 0.03
CA LEU A 281 -29.06 -27.88 -1.15
C LEU A 281 -29.88 -26.60 -0.93
N SER A 282 -29.70 -25.60 -1.79
CA SER A 282 -30.68 -24.51 -1.92
C SER A 282 -31.85 -25.00 -2.77
N GLN A 283 -33.08 -24.89 -2.25
CA GLN A 283 -34.29 -25.10 -3.05
C GLN A 283 -34.39 -24.10 -4.20
#